data_AF-A0A7L3QTF5-F1
#
_entry.id   AF-A0A7L3QTF5-F1
#
_cell.length_a   1.000
_cell.length_b   1.000
_cell.length_c   1.000
_cell.angle_alpha   90.00
_cell.angle_beta   90.00
_cell.angle_gamma   90.00
#
_symmetry.space_group_name_H-M   'P 1'
#
loop_
_entity.id
_entity.type
_entity.pdbx_description
1 polymer ?
#
loop_
_entity_poly.entity_id
_entity_poly.type
_entity_poly.pdbx_seq_one_letter_code
_entity_poly.pdbx_strand_id
1 'polypeptide(L)' 'GPVAETFRVIQGAVTEEYVRSTQGVFQFELSGDGGGTWYIDLKTKGGSAGFGKPPVPADVVMSMSSADFVKMFT' A
#
# COMPACT_ATOMS: atom_id res chain seq x y z
N GLY A 1 11.81 8.68 2.91
CA GLY A 1 12.62 7.74 2.12
C GLY A 1 11.81 7.23 0.93
N PRO A 2 12.44 6.54 -0.04
CA PRO A 2 11.79 6.11 -1.28
C PRO A 2 10.47 5.37 -1.08
N VAL A 3 10.39 4.45 -0.10
CA VAL A 3 9.16 3.71 0.24
C VAL A 3 8.00 4.66 0.58
N ALA A 4 8.23 5.58 1.53
CA ALA A 4 7.20 6.53 1.96
C ALA A 4 6.74 7.44 0.82
N GLU A 5 7.65 7.79 -0.09
CA GLU A 5 7.34 8.59 -1.27
C GLU A 5 6.49 7.80 -2.27
N THR A 6 6.81 6.53 -2.53
CA THR A 6 5.98 5.64 -3.36
C THR A 6 4.57 5.52 -2.78
N PHE A 7 4.41 5.31 -1.48
CA PHE A 7 3.08 5.27 -0.85
C PHE A 7 2.34 6.61 -0.92
N ARG A 8 3.05 7.75 -0.85
CA ARG A 8 2.46 9.08 -1.04
C ARG A 8 1.92 9.25 -2.47
N VAL A 9 2.66 8.79 -3.47
CA VAL A 9 2.22 8.80 -4.87
C VAL A 9 1.01 7.91 -5.06
N ILE A 10 1.03 6.69 -4.53
CA ILE A 10 -0.11 5.76 -4.57
C ILE A 10 -1.34 6.40 -3.93
N GLN A 11 -1.21 6.98 -2.73
CA GLN A 11 -2.32 7.66 -2.05
C GLN A 11 -2.94 8.78 -2.90
N GLY A 12 -2.11 9.56 -3.63
CA GLY A 12 -2.60 10.59 -4.54
C GLY A 12 -3.31 10.04 -5.78
N ALA A 13 -3.07 8.78 -6.14
CA ALA A 13 -3.71 8.09 -7.26
C ALA A 13 -4.96 7.27 -6.86
N VAL A 14 -5.22 7.07 -5.55
CA VAL A 14 -6.41 6.37 -5.08
C VAL A 14 -7.65 7.20 -5.40
N THR A 15 -8.62 6.59 -6.10
CA THR A 15 -9.90 7.19 -6.46
C THR A 15 -11.04 6.26 -6.08
N GLU A 16 -12.26 6.80 -5.94
CA GLU A 16 -13.46 5.99 -5.69
C GLU A 16 -13.72 4.94 -6.78
N GLU A 17 -13.28 5.18 -8.01
CA GLU A 17 -13.36 4.20 -9.10
C GLU A 17 -12.46 2.99 -8.85
N TYR A 18 -11.21 3.21 -8.44
CA TYR A 18 -10.29 2.13 -8.09
C TYR A 18 -10.76 1.36 -6.86
N VAL A 19 -11.36 2.06 -5.88
CA VAL A 19 -11.99 1.39 -4.72
C VAL A 19 -13.11 0.48 -5.19
N ARG A 20 -14.07 0.99 -5.98
CA ARG A 20 -15.24 0.24 -6.43
C ARG A 20 -14.89 -0.95 -7.32
N SER A 21 -13.84 -0.84 -8.14
CA SER A 21 -13.43 -1.90 -9.07
C SER A 21 -12.51 -2.96 -8.43
N THR A 22 -11.66 -2.58 -7.46
CA THR A 22 -10.67 -3.50 -6.86
C THR A 22 -11.23 -4.25 -5.65
N GLN A 23 -11.96 -3.57 -4.76
CA GLN A 23 -12.61 -4.15 -3.57
C GLN A 23 -11.67 -5.01 -2.69
N GLY A 24 -10.41 -4.57 -2.54
CA GLY A 24 -9.38 -5.32 -1.80
C GLY A 24 -8.51 -4.45 -0.90
N VAL A 25 -8.04 -5.06 0.19
CA VAL A 25 -7.06 -4.47 1.11
C VAL A 25 -5.74 -5.24 1.03
N PHE A 26 -4.66 -4.52 0.73
CA PHE A 26 -3.33 -5.07 0.52
C PHE A 26 -2.39 -4.60 1.64
N GLN A 27 -1.74 -5.53 2.32
CA GLN A 27 -0.69 -5.25 3.29
C GLN A 27 0.67 -5.62 2.70
N PHE A 28 1.67 -4.78 2.95
CA PHE A 28 3.05 -4.96 2.52
C PHE A 28 3.94 -5.07 3.76
N GLU A 29 4.62 -6.20 3.92
CA GLU A 29 5.68 -6.40 4.89
C GLU A 29 7.03 -6.18 4.19
N LEU A 30 7.58 -4.98 4.36
CA LEU A 30 8.79 -4.54 3.67
C LEU A 30 10.02 -4.72 4.57
N SER A 31 11.07 -5.31 4.04
CA SER A 31 12.36 -5.47 4.72
C SER A 31 13.41 -4.48 4.20
N GLY A 32 14.47 -4.25 4.98
CA GLY A 32 15.56 -3.33 4.59
C GLY A 32 15.29 -1.87 4.96
N ASP A 33 16.04 -0.95 4.35
CA ASP A 33 15.97 0.48 4.65
C ASP A 33 14.60 1.08 4.32
N GLY A 34 14.02 1.81 5.28
CA GLY A 34 12.65 2.32 5.18
C GLY A 34 11.56 1.24 5.16
N GLY A 35 11.88 0.00 5.58
CA GLY A 35 10.93 -1.09 5.69
C GLY A 35 9.91 -0.94 6.82
N GLY A 36 9.17 -2.01 7.07
CA GLY A 36 8.05 -2.08 8.02
C GLY A 36 6.76 -2.51 7.35
N THR A 37 5.67 -2.50 8.12
CA THR A 37 4.34 -2.81 7.61
C THR A 37 3.71 -1.57 6.99
N TRP A 38 3.19 -1.71 5.79
CA TRP A 38 2.44 -0.68 5.07
C TRP A 38 1.16 -1.26 4.48
N TYR A 39 0.23 -0.41 4.06
CA TYR A 39 -1.02 -0.87 3.47
C TYR A 39 -1.54 0.02 2.34
N ILE A 40 -2.39 -0.58 1.49
CA ILE A 40 -3.27 0.08 0.53
C ILE A 40 -4.67 -0.52 0.70
N ASP A 41 -5.64 0.32 1.04
CA ASP A 41 -7.05 0.02 1.15
C ASP A 41 -7.78 0.56 -0.10
N LEU A 42 -8.20 -0.35 -0.96
CA LEU A 42 -9.05 -0.10 -2.12
C LEU A 42 -10.41 -0.78 -1.94
N LYS A 43 -10.90 -0.88 -0.71
CA LYS A 43 -12.15 -1.58 -0.37
C LYS A 43 -13.08 -0.69 0.44
N THR A 44 -12.54 0.06 1.40
CA THR A 44 -13.34 0.83 2.34
C THR A 44 -13.38 2.31 1.98
N LYS A 45 -14.56 2.92 2.13
CA LYS A 45 -14.79 4.37 1.97
C LYS A 45 -14.15 4.92 0.68
N GLY A 46 -13.43 6.03 0.75
CA GLY A 46 -12.71 6.65 -0.37
C GLY A 46 -11.31 6.07 -0.63
N GLY A 47 -10.98 4.94 0.02
CA GLY A 47 -9.65 4.33 -0.02
C GLY A 47 -8.58 5.09 0.77
N SER A 48 -7.51 4.39 1.13
CA SER A 48 -6.36 4.99 1.83
C SER A 48 -5.11 4.13 1.73
N ALA A 49 -3.94 4.72 1.96
CA ALA A 49 -2.67 4.04 2.01
C ALA A 49 -1.79 4.68 3.08
N GLY A 50 -0.94 3.90 3.74
CA GLY A 50 -0.10 4.44 4.81
C GLY A 50 0.77 3.43 5.52
N PHE A 51 1.52 3.93 6.49
CA PHE A 51 2.38 3.14 7.36
C PHE A 51 1.57 2.48 8.48
N GLY A 52 1.92 1.24 8.81
CA GLY A 52 1.26 0.40 9.80
C GLY A 52 0.29 -0.62 9.20
N LYS A 53 -0.50 -1.24 10.08
CA LYS A 53 -1.51 -2.23 9.69
C LYS A 53 -2.73 -1.54 9.05
N PRO A 54 -3.41 -2.19 8.10
CA PRO A 54 -4.64 -1.66 7.53
C PRO A 54 -5.77 -1.53 8.58
N PRO A 55 -6.74 -0.64 8.36
CA PRO A 55 -7.86 -0.40 9.29
C PRO A 55 -8.84 -1.57 9.39
N VAL A 56 -8.85 -2.44 8.38
CA VAL A 56 -9.62 -3.69 8.32
C VAL A 56 -8.67 -4.83 7.95
N PRO A 57 -9.04 -6.12 8.16
CA PRO A 57 -8.19 -7.24 7.78
C PRO A 57 -7.77 -7.17 6.31
N ALA A 58 -6.48 -7.40 6.06
CA ALA A 58 -5.96 -7.48 4.70
C ALA A 58 -6.51 -8.71 3.97
N ASP A 59 -6.91 -8.53 2.72
CA ASP A 59 -7.28 -9.63 1.82
C ASP A 59 -6.01 -10.31 1.28
N VAL A 60 -4.91 -9.55 1.13
CA VAL A 60 -3.62 -10.03 0.63
C VAL A 60 -2.48 -9.45 1.48
N VAL A 61 -1.52 -10.30 1.85
CA VAL A 61 -0.26 -9.89 2.49
C VAL A 61 0.90 -10.22 1.54
N MET A 62 1.68 -9.21 1.19
CA MET A 62 2.86 -9.31 0.33
C MET A 62 4.12 -9.05 1.17
N SER A 63 5.15 -9.88 1.02
CA SER A 63 6.42 -9.72 1.73
C SER A 63 7.56 -9.62 0.73
N MET A 64 8.33 -8.53 0.79
CA MET A 64 9.43 -8.27 -0.15
C MET A 64 10.46 -7.30 0.42
N SER A 65 11.55 -7.06 -0.31
CA SER A 65 12.49 -6.01 0.04
C SER A 65 11.90 -4.63 -0.30
N SER A 66 12.27 -3.61 0.48
CA SER A 66 11.90 -2.21 0.20
C SER A 66 12.41 -1.76 -1.17
N ALA A 67 13.55 -2.31 -1.61
CA ALA A 67 14.12 -2.01 -2.92
C ALA A 67 13.27 -2.56 -4.07
N ASP A 68 12.77 -3.80 -3.94
CA ASP A 68 11.93 -4.41 -4.98
C ASP A 68 10.55 -3.77 -5.03
N PHE A 69 9.99 -3.39 -3.87
CA PHE A 69 8.75 -2.63 -3.82
C PHE A 69 8.83 -1.33 -4.61
N VAL A 70 9.88 -0.52 -4.38
CA VAL A 70 10.05 0.75 -5.09
C VAL A 70 10.14 0.55 -6.61
N LYS A 71 10.88 -0.48 -7.07
CA LYS A 71 11.02 -0.82 -8.49
C LYS A 71 9.71 -1.21 -9.19
N MET A 72 8.67 -1.63 -8.46
CA MET A 72 7.36 -1.91 -9.09
C MET A 72 6.66 -0.64 -9.58
N PHE A 73 7.07 0.54 -9.08
CA PHE A 73 6.42 1.82 -9.31
C PHE A 73 7.34 2.89 -9.92
N THR A 74 8.56 2.53 -10.33
CA THR A 74 9.56 3.38 -10.99
C THR A 74 10.16 2.66 -12.18
#